data_AF-A0A2S6GWC4-F1
#
_entry.id   AF-A0A2S6GWC4-F1
#
_cell.length_a   1.000
_cell.length_b   1.000
_cell.length_c   1.000
_cell.angle_alpha   90.00
_cell.angle_beta   90.00
_cell.angle_gamma   90.00
#
_symmetry.space_group_name_H-M   'P 1'
#
loop_
_entity.id
_entity.type
_entity.pdbx_description
1 polymer ?
#
loop_
_entity_poly.entity_id
_entity_poly.type
_entity_poly.pdbx_seq_one_letter_code
_entity_poly.pdbx_strand_id
1 'polypeptide(L)'
;MEQWRQFQEFQRFQEFQRFQQGLPPGAPIPPTTPTRPATRPLWQRVLRAKWFRKLVYLLIIALLINWAYDHYFGNPDDDKPASETGGGGVAQTVLLPNSPVAAVRRLYKDVANDVDLVCTMFASPQVAQQFAENVGARDCPAAVHKLKSEVTQVSAYTAPRFPSQVTNAPTTSGTAVISSCELTVRGGPLLGKLTLTRVAGAKDEQWAISGHENEPDPCPPMPGQPSQSGQPSQSGAPSTSSSVQPTS
;
A
#
# COMPACT_ATOMS: atom_id res chain seq x y z
N MET A 1 -29.24 26.68 18.09
CA MET A 1 -29.73 25.50 18.86
C MET A 1 -31.10 25.72 19.50
N GLU A 2 -31.58 26.96 19.65
CA GLU A 2 -32.87 27.26 20.31
C GLU A 2 -34.11 26.87 19.50
N GLN A 3 -34.03 26.85 18.16
CA GLN A 3 -35.12 26.37 17.29
C GLN A 3 -35.51 24.92 17.58
N TRP A 4 -34.56 24.08 17.99
CA TRP A 4 -34.82 22.66 18.24
C TRP A 4 -35.58 22.43 19.56
N ARG A 5 -35.38 23.31 20.56
CA ARG A 5 -36.16 23.29 21.81
C ARG A 5 -37.60 23.75 21.60
N GLN A 6 -37.82 24.79 20.79
CA GLN A 6 -39.17 25.26 20.46
C GLN A 6 -39.99 24.18 19.75
N PHE A 7 -39.35 23.36 18.91
CA PHE A 7 -40.02 22.26 18.22
C PHE A 7 -40.48 21.14 19.17
N GLN A 8 -39.70 20.83 20.22
CA GLN A 8 -40.10 19.84 21.23
C GLN A 8 -41.27 20.31 22.09
N GLU A 9 -41.31 21.59 22.45
CA GLU A 9 -42.42 22.15 23.22
C GLU A 9 -43.74 22.09 22.44
N PHE A 10 -43.67 22.31 21.12
CA PHE A 10 -44.84 22.25 20.25
C PHE A 10 -45.43 20.84 20.14
N GLN A 11 -44.59 19.80 20.05
CA GLN A 11 -45.08 18.42 20.03
C GLN A 11 -45.74 18.01 21.35
N ARG A 12 -45.16 18.42 22.49
CA ARG A 12 -45.72 18.12 23.81
C ARG A 12 -47.10 18.77 24.02
N PHE A 13 -47.32 19.92 23.40
CA PHE A 13 -48.60 20.61 23.46
C PHE A 13 -49.68 19.91 22.62
N GLN A 14 -49.33 19.37 21.44
CA GLN A 14 -50.27 18.59 20.63
C GLN A 14 -50.69 17.29 21.31
N GLU A 15 -49.78 16.58 21.97
CA GLU A 15 -50.13 15.38 22.76
C GLU A 15 -51.10 15.70 23.90
N PHE A 16 -50.89 16.83 24.58
CA PHE A 16 -51.76 17.25 25.69
C PHE A 16 -53.17 17.61 25.21
N GLN A 17 -53.31 18.30 24.08
CA GLN A 17 -54.64 18.57 23.49
C GLN A 17 -55.33 17.29 23.01
N ARG A 18 -54.59 16.36 22.41
CA ARG A 18 -55.14 15.07 21.98
C ARG A 18 -55.62 14.24 23.17
N PHE A 19 -54.93 14.31 24.29
CA PHE A 19 -55.37 13.68 25.54
C PHE A 19 -56.68 14.31 26.03
N GLN A 20 -56.79 15.64 26.07
CA GLN A 20 -58.03 16.30 26.50
C GLN A 20 -59.22 16.07 25.55
N GLN A 21 -59.01 16.04 24.24
CA GLN A 21 -60.08 15.76 23.26
C GLN A 21 -60.63 14.33 23.33
N GLY A 22 -59.87 13.39 23.92
CA GLY A 22 -60.32 12.03 24.15
C GLY A 22 -61.19 11.84 25.40
N LEU A 23 -61.32 12.84 26.27
CA LEU A 23 -62.14 12.77 27.48
C LEU A 23 -63.49 13.48 27.26
N PRO A 24 -64.63 12.79 27.44
CA PRO A 24 -65.93 13.44 27.42
C PRO A 24 -66.10 14.39 28.63
N PRO A 25 -66.74 15.55 28.45
CA PRO A 25 -66.93 16.52 29.53
C PRO A 25 -67.82 15.92 30.63
N GLY A 26 -67.24 15.74 31.83
CA GLY A 26 -67.95 15.24 33.01
C GLY A 26 -67.57 13.82 33.48
N ALA A 27 -66.58 13.16 32.88
CA ALA A 27 -66.12 11.86 33.37
C ALA A 27 -65.29 12.00 34.68
N PRO A 28 -65.67 11.31 35.78
CA PRO A 28 -64.89 11.33 37.01
C PRO A 28 -63.52 10.67 36.79
N ILE A 29 -62.49 11.28 37.39
CA ILE A 29 -61.13 10.73 37.49
C ILE A 29 -61.26 9.37 38.19
N PRO A 30 -60.87 8.24 37.57
CA PRO A 30 -60.99 6.95 38.24
C PRO A 30 -60.03 6.89 39.44
N PRO A 31 -60.50 6.41 40.61
CA PRO A 31 -59.67 6.27 41.79
C PRO A 31 -58.54 5.26 41.57
N THR A 32 -57.36 5.62 42.07
CA THR A 32 -56.21 4.74 42.22
C THR A 32 -56.61 3.48 43.00
N THR A 33 -56.72 2.35 42.30
CA THR A 33 -56.79 1.03 42.92
C THR A 33 -55.55 0.21 42.55
N PRO A 34 -54.98 -0.54 43.51
CA PRO A 34 -53.67 -1.17 43.36
C PRO A 34 -53.76 -2.56 42.69
N THR A 35 -52.70 -2.86 41.94
CA THR A 35 -52.17 -4.21 41.66
C THR A 35 -53.04 -5.17 40.84
N ARG A 36 -52.86 -5.11 39.52
CA ARG A 36 -52.83 -6.31 38.69
C ARG A 36 -51.36 -6.77 38.62
N PRO A 37 -51.00 -8.00 38.99
CA PRO A 37 -49.61 -8.43 38.85
C PRO A 37 -49.32 -8.53 37.35
N ALA A 38 -48.58 -7.56 36.83
CA ALA A 38 -47.91 -7.71 35.55
C ALA A 38 -47.03 -8.95 35.69
N THR A 39 -47.41 -10.03 35.01
CA THR A 39 -46.55 -11.20 34.84
C THR A 39 -45.25 -10.70 34.24
N ARG A 40 -44.24 -10.58 35.10
CA ARG A 40 -42.89 -10.20 34.67
C ARG A 40 -42.49 -11.22 33.61
N PRO A 41 -42.14 -10.78 32.38
CA PRO A 41 -41.70 -11.73 31.36
C PRO A 41 -40.51 -12.50 31.94
N LEU A 42 -40.51 -13.83 31.82
CA LEU A 42 -39.49 -14.71 32.40
C LEU A 42 -38.05 -14.30 31.99
N TRP A 43 -37.92 -13.66 30.83
CA TRP A 43 -36.72 -12.97 30.34
C TRP A 43 -36.08 -12.02 31.37
N GLN A 44 -36.88 -11.38 32.23
CA GLN A 44 -36.44 -10.31 33.13
C GLN A 44 -35.82 -10.90 34.40
N ARG A 45 -36.19 -12.15 34.75
CA ARG A 45 -35.50 -12.92 35.80
C ARG A 45 -34.18 -13.49 35.31
N VAL A 46 -34.09 -13.87 34.03
CA VAL A 46 -32.85 -14.37 33.41
C VAL A 46 -31.82 -13.24 33.25
N LEU A 47 -32.24 -12.07 32.75
CA LEU A 47 -31.38 -10.89 32.60
C LEU A 47 -30.87 -10.31 33.93
N ARG A 48 -31.56 -10.58 35.04
CA ARG A 48 -31.22 -10.07 36.38
C ARG A 48 -30.49 -11.10 37.25
N ALA A 49 -30.21 -12.29 36.72
CA ALA A 49 -29.41 -13.28 37.43
C ALA A 49 -27.96 -12.78 37.54
N LYS A 50 -27.37 -12.86 38.75
CA LYS A 50 -25.94 -12.53 38.98
C LYS A 50 -25.01 -13.29 38.01
N TRP A 51 -25.43 -14.46 37.57
CA TRP A 51 -24.77 -15.27 36.56
C TRP A 51 -24.75 -14.62 35.18
N PHE A 52 -25.85 -14.01 34.73
CA PHE A 52 -25.89 -13.28 33.46
C PHE A 52 -24.94 -12.07 33.49
N ARG A 53 -24.90 -11.34 34.62
CA ARG A 53 -23.95 -10.22 34.79
C ARG A 53 -22.50 -10.71 34.75
N LYS A 54 -22.17 -11.85 35.38
CA LYS A 54 -20.84 -12.47 35.27
C LYS A 54 -20.51 -12.93 33.86
N LEU A 55 -21.46 -13.51 33.13
CA LEU A 55 -21.31 -13.92 31.74
C LEU A 55 -21.05 -12.73 30.81
N VAL A 56 -21.81 -11.64 30.98
CA VAL A 56 -21.62 -10.39 30.24
C VAL A 56 -20.26 -9.77 30.56
N TYR A 57 -19.84 -9.75 31.83
CA TYR A 57 -18.49 -9.27 32.18
C TYR A 57 -17.39 -10.16 31.58
N LEU A 58 -17.53 -11.48 31.61
CA LEU A 58 -16.57 -12.39 30.98
C LEU A 58 -16.54 -12.22 29.47
N LEU A 59 -17.67 -11.98 28.82
CA LEU A 59 -17.75 -11.71 27.39
C LEU A 59 -17.06 -10.39 27.05
N ILE A 60 -17.31 -9.32 27.83
CA ILE A 60 -16.63 -8.04 27.64
C ILE A 60 -15.11 -8.18 27.89
N ILE A 61 -14.69 -8.91 28.92
CA ILE A 61 -13.28 -9.17 29.19
C ILE A 61 -12.65 -9.98 28.06
N ALA A 62 -13.32 -11.02 27.55
CA ALA A 62 -12.84 -11.80 26.42
C ALA A 62 -12.73 -10.94 25.14
N LEU A 63 -13.69 -10.06 24.88
CA LEU A 63 -13.61 -9.09 23.78
C LEU A 63 -12.44 -8.12 23.94
N LEU A 64 -12.19 -7.62 25.16
CA LEU A 64 -11.06 -6.73 25.43
C LEU A 64 -9.72 -7.45 25.32
N ILE A 65 -9.63 -8.69 25.77
CA ILE A 65 -8.44 -9.52 25.62
C ILE A 65 -8.20 -9.81 24.14
N ASN A 66 -9.24 -10.18 23.38
CA ASN A 66 -9.11 -10.40 21.93
C ASN A 66 -8.68 -9.12 21.21
N TRP A 67 -9.31 -7.98 21.53
CA TRP A 67 -8.93 -6.68 20.98
C TRP A 67 -7.49 -6.32 21.33
N ALA A 68 -7.07 -6.55 22.58
CA ALA A 68 -5.69 -6.29 23.00
C ALA A 68 -4.72 -7.26 22.31
N TYR A 69 -5.11 -8.52 22.12
CA TYR A 69 -4.27 -9.50 21.43
C TYR A 69 -4.10 -9.13 19.95
N ASP A 70 -5.17 -8.74 19.26
CA ASP A 70 -5.10 -8.23 17.89
C ASP A 70 -4.31 -6.91 17.82
N HIS A 71 -4.46 -6.02 18.80
CA HIS A 71 -3.79 -4.72 18.84
C HIS A 71 -2.28 -4.82 19.14
N TYR A 72 -1.86 -5.77 19.98
CA TYR A 72 -0.46 -5.91 20.41
C TYR A 72 0.30 -7.05 19.70
N PHE A 73 -0.39 -8.09 19.21
CA PHE A 73 0.21 -9.31 18.66
C PHE A 73 -0.40 -9.76 17.32
N GLY A 74 -1.37 -9.04 16.76
CA GLY A 74 -2.02 -9.39 15.49
C GLY A 74 -1.09 -9.23 14.29
N ASN A 75 -0.69 -10.36 13.70
CA ASN A 75 -0.09 -10.45 12.37
C ASN A 75 -1.19 -10.16 11.34
N PRO A 76 -0.97 -9.35 10.29
CA PRO A 76 -1.98 -9.12 9.27
C PRO A 76 -2.01 -10.35 8.37
N ASP A 77 -2.95 -11.26 8.61
CA ASP A 77 -3.66 -12.07 7.61
C ASP A 77 -4.54 -13.07 8.37
N ASP A 78 -5.86 -12.86 8.34
CA ASP A 78 -6.81 -13.95 8.59
C ASP A 78 -8.07 -13.72 7.75
N ASP A 79 -8.21 -14.59 6.75
CA ASP A 79 -9.37 -14.82 5.91
C ASP A 79 -10.68 -14.78 6.71
N LYS A 80 -11.52 -13.79 6.41
CA LYS A 80 -12.94 -13.80 6.80
C LYS A 80 -13.80 -13.71 5.55
N PRO A 81 -14.83 -14.57 5.42
CA PRO A 81 -15.63 -14.65 4.21
C PRO A 81 -16.34 -13.32 3.93
N ALA A 82 -16.34 -12.94 2.66
CA ALA A 82 -16.74 -11.64 2.10
C ALA A 82 -18.19 -11.18 2.37
N SER A 83 -18.94 -11.88 3.22
CA SER A 83 -20.32 -11.57 3.58
C SER A 83 -20.48 -10.58 4.73
N GLU A 84 -19.42 -10.25 5.49
CA GLU A 84 -19.49 -9.28 6.61
C GLU A 84 -18.79 -7.94 6.35
N THR A 85 -18.10 -7.77 5.22
CA THR A 85 -17.42 -6.50 4.91
C THR A 85 -18.40 -5.53 4.26
N GLY A 86 -19.22 -4.89 5.10
CA GLY A 86 -19.97 -3.70 4.72
C GLY A 86 -19.03 -2.61 4.21
N GLY A 87 -19.05 -2.39 2.89
CA GLY A 87 -18.77 -1.12 2.21
C GLY A 87 -17.72 -0.21 2.86
N GLY A 88 -16.46 -0.61 2.80
CA GLY A 88 -15.36 0.21 3.28
C GLY A 88 -14.04 -0.45 2.92
N GLY A 89 -13.73 -0.49 1.63
CA GLY A 89 -12.42 -0.93 1.17
C GLY A 89 -11.35 -0.08 1.86
N VAL A 90 -10.65 -0.67 2.83
CA VAL A 90 -9.37 -0.17 3.27
C VAL A 90 -8.42 -0.37 2.10
N ALA A 91 -8.41 0.62 1.19
CA ALA A 91 -7.29 0.83 0.30
C ALA A 91 -6.08 0.93 1.22
N GLN A 92 -5.25 -0.12 1.24
CA GLN A 92 -3.93 0.00 1.83
C GLN A 92 -3.32 1.24 1.19
N THR A 93 -3.06 2.26 2.00
CA THR A 93 -2.49 3.50 1.50
C THR A 93 -1.07 3.16 1.12
N VAL A 94 -0.85 2.72 -0.11
CA VAL A 94 0.48 2.46 -0.65
C VAL A 94 1.14 3.82 -0.72
N LEU A 95 2.09 4.08 0.19
CA LEU A 95 2.90 5.29 0.15
C LEU A 95 3.85 5.17 -1.05
N LEU A 96 3.46 5.80 -2.14
CA LEU A 96 4.29 5.92 -3.33
C LEU A 96 5.44 6.93 -3.09
N PRO A 97 6.59 6.77 -3.77
CA PRO A 97 7.75 7.64 -3.56
C PRO A 97 7.51 9.08 -4.05
N ASN A 98 8.14 10.05 -3.39
CA ASN A 98 7.97 11.49 -3.61
C ASN A 98 8.85 12.09 -4.72
N SER A 99 9.57 11.26 -5.47
CA SER A 99 10.36 11.69 -6.63
C SER A 99 10.55 10.53 -7.62
N PRO A 100 10.81 10.80 -8.91
CA PRO A 100 11.05 9.75 -9.90
C PRO A 100 12.25 8.87 -9.55
N VAL A 101 13.34 9.47 -9.08
CA VAL A 101 14.56 8.75 -8.66
C VAL A 101 14.27 7.84 -7.47
N ALA A 102 13.50 8.32 -6.49
CA ALA A 102 13.11 7.50 -5.35
C ALA A 102 12.19 6.34 -5.77
N ALA A 103 11.31 6.56 -6.74
CA ALA A 103 10.45 5.52 -7.31
C ALA A 103 11.25 4.41 -8.00
N VAL A 104 12.20 4.76 -8.87
CA VAL A 104 13.06 3.75 -9.51
C VAL A 104 13.94 3.04 -8.48
N ARG A 105 14.55 3.75 -7.53
CA ARG A 105 15.35 3.12 -6.47
C ARG A 105 14.52 2.16 -5.62
N ARG A 106 13.28 2.53 -5.31
CA ARG A 106 12.34 1.68 -4.57
C ARG A 106 11.98 0.44 -5.38
N LEU A 107 11.74 0.56 -6.68
CA LEU A 107 11.49 -0.59 -7.57
C LEU A 107 12.67 -1.58 -7.54
N TYR A 108 13.90 -1.11 -7.75
CA TYR A 108 15.10 -1.95 -7.65
C TYR A 108 15.22 -2.63 -6.29
N LYS A 109 14.97 -1.89 -5.21
CA LYS A 109 14.99 -2.43 -3.86
C LYS A 109 13.96 -3.52 -3.68
N ASP A 110 12.72 -3.29 -4.09
CA ASP A 110 11.63 -4.23 -3.83
C ASP A 110 11.74 -5.48 -4.71
N VAL A 111 12.21 -5.37 -5.96
CA VAL A 111 12.59 -6.52 -6.80
C VAL A 111 13.70 -7.34 -6.13
N ALA A 112 14.72 -6.68 -5.60
CA ALA A 112 15.82 -7.36 -4.92
C ALA A 112 15.38 -8.11 -3.65
N ASN A 113 14.24 -7.75 -3.06
CA ASN A 113 13.72 -8.33 -1.82
C ASN A 113 12.50 -9.23 -2.06
N ASP A 114 12.12 -9.48 -3.32
CA ASP A 114 10.97 -10.30 -3.72
C ASP A 114 9.66 -9.85 -3.06
N VAL A 115 9.40 -8.55 -3.09
CA VAL A 115 8.20 -7.97 -2.45
C VAL A 115 7.09 -7.84 -3.49
N ASP A 116 6.00 -8.60 -3.35
CA ASP A 116 4.84 -8.53 -4.26
C ASP A 116 4.22 -7.13 -4.35
N LEU A 117 4.45 -6.28 -3.33
CA LEU A 117 4.03 -4.89 -3.32
C LEU A 117 4.62 -4.06 -4.47
N VAL A 118 5.69 -4.52 -5.15
CA VAL A 118 6.19 -3.92 -6.40
C VAL A 118 5.06 -3.64 -7.38
N CYS A 119 4.11 -4.58 -7.50
CA CYS A 119 3.02 -4.49 -8.46
C CYS A 119 2.05 -3.33 -8.18
N THR A 120 2.03 -2.80 -6.95
CA THR A 120 1.23 -1.63 -6.57
C THR A 120 1.89 -0.29 -6.90
N MET A 121 3.17 -0.30 -7.30
CA MET A 121 3.87 0.91 -7.74
C MET A 121 3.48 1.34 -9.15
N PHE A 122 2.84 0.45 -9.91
CA PHE A 122 2.36 0.74 -11.25
C PHE A 122 1.04 1.51 -11.19
N ALA A 123 0.90 2.51 -12.06
CA ALA A 123 -0.26 3.38 -12.12
C ALA A 123 -1.56 2.62 -12.46
N SER A 124 -1.44 1.45 -13.11
CA SER A 124 -2.56 0.56 -13.37
C SER A 124 -2.13 -0.90 -13.51
N PRO A 125 -3.06 -1.86 -13.37
CA PRO A 125 -2.79 -3.27 -13.61
C PRO A 125 -2.29 -3.56 -15.02
N GLN A 126 -2.69 -2.77 -16.01
CA GLN A 126 -2.24 -2.92 -17.40
C GLN A 126 -0.75 -2.61 -17.54
N VAL A 127 -0.24 -1.60 -16.84
CA VAL A 127 1.20 -1.27 -16.86
C VAL A 127 2.00 -2.36 -16.12
N ALA A 128 1.48 -2.89 -15.01
CA ALA A 128 2.10 -4.01 -14.31
C ALA A 128 2.15 -5.28 -15.18
N GLN A 129 1.10 -5.52 -15.97
CA GLN A 129 1.07 -6.62 -16.95
C GLN A 129 2.08 -6.38 -18.08
N GLN A 130 2.15 -5.17 -18.63
CA GLN A 130 3.16 -4.80 -19.63
C GLN A 130 4.58 -5.00 -19.11
N PHE A 131 4.83 -4.71 -17.83
CA PHE A 131 6.10 -5.02 -17.18
C PHE A 131 6.40 -6.53 -17.21
N ALA A 132 5.44 -7.35 -16.81
CA ALA A 132 5.59 -8.80 -16.83
C ALA A 132 5.85 -9.36 -18.24
N GLU A 133 5.12 -8.88 -19.24
CA GLU A 133 5.28 -9.29 -20.63
C GLU A 133 6.67 -8.94 -21.18
N ASN A 134 7.14 -7.72 -20.93
CA ASN A 134 8.47 -7.29 -21.35
C ASN A 134 9.60 -8.07 -20.65
N VAL A 135 9.37 -8.52 -19.41
CA VAL A 135 10.29 -9.40 -18.66
C VAL A 135 10.16 -10.88 -19.12
N GLY A 136 9.11 -11.23 -19.86
CA GLY A 136 8.81 -12.60 -20.27
C GLY A 136 8.32 -13.48 -19.11
N ALA A 137 7.35 -12.96 -18.35
CA ALA A 137 6.66 -13.64 -17.25
C ALA A 137 5.13 -13.55 -17.44
N ARG A 138 4.38 -14.40 -16.73
CA ARG A 138 2.92 -14.48 -16.85
C ARG A 138 2.17 -13.29 -16.25
N ASP A 139 2.67 -12.76 -15.14
CA ASP A 139 2.10 -11.68 -14.36
C ASP A 139 3.22 -10.96 -13.59
N CYS A 140 2.87 -9.82 -12.98
CA CYS A 140 3.84 -8.98 -12.28
C CYS A 140 4.56 -9.71 -11.12
N PRO A 141 3.89 -10.47 -10.22
CA PRO A 141 4.60 -11.26 -9.20
C PRO A 141 5.59 -12.26 -9.79
N ALA A 142 5.20 -13.00 -10.84
CA ALA A 142 6.12 -13.92 -11.51
C ALA A 142 7.31 -13.19 -12.16
N ALA A 143 7.11 -11.97 -12.67
CA ALA A 143 8.18 -11.14 -13.20
C ALA A 143 9.18 -10.72 -12.12
N VAL A 144 8.67 -10.27 -10.96
CA VAL A 144 9.48 -9.90 -9.80
C VAL A 144 10.31 -11.09 -9.32
N HIS A 145 9.67 -12.25 -9.16
CA HIS A 145 10.36 -13.47 -8.72
C HIS A 145 11.44 -13.92 -9.72
N LYS A 146 11.14 -13.85 -11.03
CA LYS A 146 12.12 -14.14 -12.09
C LYS A 146 13.32 -13.20 -12.00
N LEU A 147 13.10 -11.89 -11.96
CA LEU A 147 14.19 -10.90 -11.86
C LEU A 147 15.00 -11.08 -10.58
N LYS A 148 14.34 -11.37 -9.46
CA LYS A 148 14.99 -11.67 -8.18
C LYS A 148 15.98 -12.83 -8.31
N SER A 149 15.61 -13.88 -9.05
CA SER A 149 16.48 -15.06 -9.26
C SER A 149 17.79 -14.73 -9.99
N GLU A 150 17.83 -13.62 -10.73
CA GLU A 150 19.00 -13.13 -11.46
C GLU A 150 19.85 -12.14 -10.63
N VAL A 151 19.39 -11.76 -9.43
CA VAL A 151 20.11 -10.87 -8.51
C VAL A 151 21.19 -11.65 -7.75
N THR A 152 22.45 -11.37 -8.09
CA THR A 152 23.64 -11.99 -7.49
C THR A 152 24.21 -11.20 -6.32
N GLN A 153 24.01 -9.87 -6.26
CA GLN A 153 24.48 -9.02 -5.16
C GLN A 153 23.37 -8.05 -4.72
N VAL A 154 22.54 -8.49 -3.77
CA VAL A 154 21.38 -7.72 -3.28
C VAL A 154 21.78 -6.32 -2.81
N SER A 155 22.85 -6.19 -2.03
CA SER A 155 23.30 -4.88 -1.51
C SER A 155 23.68 -3.91 -2.62
N ALA A 156 24.36 -4.37 -3.67
CA ALA A 156 24.73 -3.54 -4.81
C ALA A 156 23.52 -3.23 -5.70
N TYR A 157 22.61 -4.19 -5.86
CA TYR A 157 21.46 -4.09 -6.75
C TYR A 157 20.38 -3.13 -6.24
N THR A 158 20.17 -3.08 -4.91
CA THR A 158 19.18 -2.19 -4.27
C THR A 158 19.54 -0.70 -4.36
N ALA A 159 20.77 -0.37 -4.79
CA ALA A 159 21.30 0.99 -4.79
C ALA A 159 21.94 1.35 -6.16
N PRO A 160 21.18 1.35 -7.26
CA PRO A 160 21.70 1.77 -8.55
C PRO A 160 22.17 3.23 -8.49
N ARG A 161 23.28 3.52 -9.17
CA ARG A 161 23.80 4.89 -9.24
C ARG A 161 23.13 5.63 -10.39
N PHE A 162 22.53 6.77 -10.05
CA PHE A 162 21.92 7.68 -11.01
C PHE A 162 22.94 8.72 -11.45
N PRO A 163 23.05 9.00 -12.74
CA PRO A 163 23.91 10.08 -13.20
C PRO A 163 23.26 11.45 -12.89
N SER A 164 24.07 12.51 -12.90
CA SER A 164 23.61 13.84 -12.48
C SER A 164 22.50 14.40 -13.36
N GLN A 165 22.51 14.08 -14.66
CA GLN A 165 21.48 14.51 -15.60
C GLN A 165 20.10 13.94 -15.25
N VAL A 166 20.02 12.70 -14.77
CA VAL A 166 18.76 12.08 -14.33
C VAL A 166 18.33 12.65 -12.97
N THR A 167 19.28 12.84 -12.06
CA THR A 167 19.00 13.34 -10.71
C THR A 167 18.51 14.79 -10.72
N ASN A 168 19.01 15.60 -11.66
CA ASN A 168 18.70 17.03 -11.76
C ASN A 168 17.68 17.34 -12.87
N ALA A 169 17.09 16.31 -13.50
CA ALA A 169 16.14 16.51 -14.60
C ALA A 169 14.90 17.28 -14.10
N PRO A 170 14.48 18.34 -14.81
CA PRO A 170 13.26 19.05 -14.45
C PRO A 170 12.02 18.15 -14.66
N THR A 171 11.21 18.01 -13.62
CA THR A 171 9.97 17.21 -13.61
C THR A 171 8.71 18.06 -13.81
N THR A 172 8.87 19.26 -14.38
CA THR A 172 7.83 20.30 -14.49
C THR A 172 6.58 19.87 -15.27
N SER A 173 6.69 18.86 -16.13
CA SER A 173 5.57 18.27 -16.88
C SER A 173 4.75 17.26 -16.06
N GLY A 174 5.17 16.91 -14.85
CA GLY A 174 4.56 15.82 -14.07
C GLY A 174 4.85 14.42 -14.63
N THR A 175 5.77 14.32 -15.59
CA THR A 175 6.22 13.06 -16.20
C THR A 175 7.74 13.01 -16.19
N ALA A 176 8.30 11.85 -15.90
CA ALA A 176 9.74 11.59 -15.98
C ALA A 176 9.96 10.25 -16.69
N VAL A 177 11.04 10.15 -17.46
CA VAL A 177 11.45 8.91 -18.12
C VAL A 177 12.85 8.57 -17.64
N ILE A 178 13.05 7.36 -17.13
CA ILE A 178 14.33 6.88 -16.63
C ILE A 178 14.63 5.55 -17.32
N SER A 179 15.73 5.53 -18.08
CA SER A 179 16.29 4.33 -18.69
C SER A 179 17.18 3.60 -17.68
N SER A 180 17.05 2.28 -17.57
CA SER A 180 17.97 1.48 -16.75
C SER A 180 19.36 1.40 -17.41
N CYS A 181 19.44 1.51 -18.73
CA CYS A 181 20.71 1.60 -19.46
C CYS A 181 21.56 2.83 -19.13
N GLU A 182 20.94 3.92 -18.65
CA GLU A 182 21.68 5.11 -18.19
C GLU A 182 22.15 5.00 -16.73
N LEU A 183 21.69 3.97 -16.00
CA LEU A 183 22.04 3.74 -14.61
C LEU A 183 23.28 2.86 -14.50
N THR A 184 24.06 3.06 -13.43
CA THR A 184 25.04 2.05 -13.04
C THR A 184 24.37 1.04 -12.11
N VAL A 185 23.89 -0.06 -12.68
CA VAL A 185 23.31 -1.19 -11.96
C VAL A 185 24.37 -2.26 -11.77
N ARG A 186 24.39 -2.92 -10.61
CA ARG A 186 25.36 -3.99 -10.30
C ARG A 186 24.65 -5.13 -9.60
N GLY A 187 25.09 -6.36 -9.89
CA GLY A 187 24.63 -7.53 -9.15
C GLY A 187 23.24 -8.02 -9.52
N GLY A 188 22.74 -7.71 -10.71
CA GLY A 188 21.43 -8.18 -11.20
C GLY A 188 21.06 -7.56 -12.56
N PRO A 189 19.88 -7.90 -13.09
CA PRO A 189 19.41 -7.47 -14.41
C PRO A 189 18.95 -6.00 -14.44
N LEU A 190 18.96 -5.39 -15.61
CA LEU A 190 18.33 -4.09 -15.81
C LEU A 190 16.81 -4.22 -15.81
N LEU A 191 16.11 -3.19 -15.34
CA LEU A 191 14.64 -3.19 -15.23
C LEU A 191 13.96 -2.49 -16.41
N GLY A 192 14.69 -2.28 -17.50
CA GLY A 192 14.19 -1.58 -18.68
C GLY A 192 13.97 -0.08 -18.46
N LYS A 193 13.19 0.51 -19.37
CA LYS A 193 12.90 1.95 -19.38
C LYS A 193 11.55 2.21 -18.74
N LEU A 194 11.55 3.10 -17.76
CA LEU A 194 10.41 3.39 -16.91
C LEU A 194 9.89 4.79 -17.20
N THR A 195 8.61 4.89 -17.50
CA THR A 195 7.88 6.17 -17.52
C THR A 195 7.17 6.33 -16.20
N LEU A 196 7.38 7.46 -15.54
CA LEU A 196 6.79 7.80 -14.25
C LEU A 196 5.92 9.02 -14.40
N THR A 197 4.75 9.00 -13.75
CA THR A 197 3.86 10.16 -13.68
C THR A 197 3.54 10.51 -12.24
N ARG A 198 3.37 11.81 -12.01
CA ARG A 198 2.92 12.33 -10.73
C ARG A 198 1.45 12.01 -10.54
N VAL A 199 1.11 11.40 -9.41
CA VAL A 199 -0.27 11.09 -9.01
C VAL A 199 -0.98 12.40 -8.66
N ALA A 200 -2.03 12.72 -9.41
CA ALA A 200 -2.82 13.93 -9.18
C ALA A 200 -3.58 13.85 -7.84
N GLY A 201 -3.55 14.92 -7.06
CA GLY A 201 -4.25 15.01 -5.77
C GLY A 201 -3.56 14.33 -4.59
N ALA A 202 -2.36 13.75 -4.79
CA ALA A 202 -1.53 13.26 -3.68
C ALA A 202 -0.96 14.42 -2.86
N LYS A 203 -0.92 14.26 -1.52
CA LYS A 203 -0.43 15.32 -0.60
C LYS A 203 1.08 15.58 -0.68
N ASP A 204 1.87 14.57 -1.08
CA ASP A 204 3.34 14.59 -1.01
C ASP A 204 4.02 14.32 -2.36
N GLU A 205 3.41 14.76 -3.48
CA GLU A 205 3.94 14.57 -4.84
C GLU A 205 4.37 13.14 -5.14
N GLN A 206 3.42 12.21 -5.00
CA GLN A 206 3.65 10.78 -5.21
C GLN A 206 3.86 10.46 -6.70
N TRP A 207 4.77 9.53 -6.99
CA TRP A 207 5.10 9.07 -8.34
C TRP A 207 4.78 7.59 -8.51
N ALA A 208 4.06 7.28 -9.58
CA ALA A 208 3.74 5.92 -10.00
C ALA A 208 4.42 5.60 -11.33
N ILE A 209 4.69 4.32 -11.58
CA ILE A 209 5.21 3.84 -12.87
C ILE A 209 4.04 3.72 -13.83
N SER A 210 3.96 4.60 -14.82
CA SER A 210 2.87 4.67 -15.78
C SER A 210 3.18 4.03 -17.14
N GLY A 211 4.42 3.60 -17.36
CA GLY A 211 4.83 2.90 -18.57
C GLY A 211 6.11 2.12 -18.36
N HIS A 212 6.25 1.03 -19.11
CA HIS A 212 7.45 0.20 -19.12
C HIS A 212 7.79 -0.25 -20.54
N GLU A 213 9.05 -0.12 -20.92
CA GLU A 213 9.60 -0.59 -22.19
C GLU A 213 10.80 -1.51 -21.93
N ASN A 214 10.91 -2.60 -22.68
CA ASN A 214 12.13 -3.41 -22.63
C ASN A 214 13.29 -2.63 -23.27
N GLU A 215 14.49 -2.80 -22.72
CA GLU A 215 15.71 -2.23 -23.28
C GLU A 215 16.58 -3.35 -23.87
N PRO A 216 17.35 -3.08 -24.93
CA PRO A 216 18.24 -4.09 -25.48
C PRO A 216 19.33 -4.48 -24.47
N ASP A 217 19.69 -5.76 -24.44
CA ASP A 217 20.84 -6.29 -23.71
C ASP A 217 21.85 -6.88 -24.72
N PRO A 218 23.06 -6.30 -24.86
CA PRO A 218 23.61 -5.19 -24.08
C PRO A 218 23.02 -3.82 -24.47
N CYS A 219 23.02 -2.90 -23.51
CA CYS A 219 22.58 -1.52 -23.71
C CYS A 219 23.33 -0.83 -24.87
N PRO A 220 22.64 0.04 -25.62
CA PRO A 220 23.28 0.79 -26.69
C PRO A 220 24.30 1.77 -26.09
N PRO A 221 25.40 2.08 -26.81
CA PRO A 221 26.33 3.09 -26.37
C PRO A 221 25.62 4.44 -26.24
N MET A 222 25.84 5.14 -25.13
CA MET A 222 25.20 6.44 -24.86
C MET A 222 25.52 7.44 -25.99
N PRO A 223 24.55 8.25 -26.46
CA PRO A 223 24.81 9.30 -27.43
C PRO A 223 25.85 10.27 -26.88
N GLY A 224 27.07 10.24 -27.44
CA GLY A 224 28.19 11.09 -27.01
C GLY A 224 29.39 10.35 -26.41
N GLN A 225 29.35 9.03 -26.23
CA GLN A 225 30.57 8.24 -25.99
C GLN A 225 31.23 7.89 -27.34
N PRO A 226 32.49 8.25 -27.59
CA PRO A 226 33.22 7.73 -28.74
C PRO A 226 33.32 6.21 -28.59
N SER A 227 32.80 5.49 -29.59
CA SER A 227 33.01 4.05 -29.73
C SER A 227 34.50 3.75 -29.73
N GLN A 228 35.04 3.20 -28.64
CA GLN A 228 36.36 2.57 -28.66
C GLN A 228 36.25 1.23 -29.39
N SER A 229 36.13 1.30 -30.71
CA SER A 229 36.25 0.17 -31.62
C SER A 229 37.55 0.35 -32.39
N GLY A 230 38.60 -0.30 -31.90
CA GLY A 230 39.85 -0.48 -32.65
C GLY A 230 41.13 -0.29 -31.85
N GLN A 231 41.42 -1.18 -30.89
CA GLN A 231 42.81 -1.42 -30.50
C GLN A 231 43.19 -2.84 -30.95
N PRO A 232 43.92 -3.00 -32.07
CA PRO A 232 44.40 -4.30 -32.49
C PRO A 232 45.44 -4.80 -31.49
N SER A 233 45.27 -6.07 -31.09
CA SER A 233 46.29 -6.88 -30.43
C SER A 233 47.60 -6.79 -31.20
N GLN A 234 48.59 -6.07 -30.68
CA GLN A 234 49.98 -6.25 -31.09
C GLN A 234 50.58 -7.38 -30.25
N SER A 235 50.47 -8.57 -30.83
CA SER A 235 51.36 -9.69 -30.60
C SER A 235 52.77 -9.31 -31.06
N GLY A 236 53.78 -9.59 -30.23
CA GLY A 236 55.15 -9.86 -30.69
C GLY A 236 56.17 -8.73 -30.54
N ALA A 237 56.92 -8.75 -29.44
CA ALA A 237 58.32 -8.33 -29.46
C ALA A 237 59.15 -9.39 -28.69
N PRO A 238 60.21 -9.96 -29.30
CA PRO A 238 61.09 -10.90 -28.62
C PRO A 238 62.00 -10.13 -27.65
N SER A 239 61.98 -10.54 -26.38
CA SER A 239 62.92 -10.08 -25.37
C SER A 239 64.34 -10.52 -25.75
N THR A 240 65.15 -9.57 -26.21
CA THR A 240 66.59 -9.76 -26.38
C THR A 240 67.27 -9.85 -25.02
N SER A 241 68.03 -10.93 -24.84
CA SER A 241 68.97 -11.13 -23.75
C SER A 241 69.91 -9.94 -23.58
N SER A 242 70.11 -9.51 -22.34
CA SER A 242 71.35 -8.87 -21.91
C SER A 242 71.83 -9.56 -20.64
N SER A 243 72.80 -10.47 -20.85
CA SER A 243 73.66 -11.00 -19.80
C SER A 243 74.41 -9.85 -19.14
N VAL A 244 74.20 -9.67 -17.85
CA VAL A 244 75.12 -8.90 -17.00
C VAL A 244 76.19 -9.88 -16.49
N GLN A 245 77.45 -9.59 -16.81
CA GLN A 245 78.62 -10.29 -16.28
C GLN A 245 78.78 -10.02 -14.77
N PRO A 246 79.26 -10.99 -13.98
CA PRO A 246 79.79 -10.71 -12.65
C PRO A 246 81.24 -10.22 -12.75
N THR A 247 81.52 -9.09 -12.10
CA THR A 247 82.86 -8.65 -11.75
C THR A 247 83.33 -9.30 -10.45
N SER A 248 84.64 -9.55 -10.43
CA SER A 248 85.53 -10.15 -9.43
C SER A 248 85.27 -9.88 -7.96
#